data_AF-A0A1N7MTG2-F1
#
_entry.id   AF-A0A1N7MTG2-F1
#
_cell.length_a   1.000
_cell.length_b   1.000
_cell.length_c   1.000
_cell.angle_alpha   90.00
_cell.angle_beta   90.00
_cell.angle_gamma   90.00
#
_symmetry.space_group_name_H-M   'P 1'
#
loop_
_entity.id
_entity.type
_entity.pdbx_description
1 polymer ?
#
loop_
_entity_poly.entity_id
_entity_poly.type
_entity_poly.pdbx_seq_one_letter_code
_entity_poly.pdbx_strand_id
1 'polypeptide(L)'
;MDCASLNPMPEAAAFRRPPSQVMRLARMGSAHPTRLSFLRNLLRRVRRDGWTFDRPVWEIDETGVGRAVYRAAGPDRTYSLVAFAHDLPDEMRSDRVIATAWDATFTLFDGDPTAADLDRLQANVPLQEAGRVSPRELSLSRANRSVRLFAHVIDRLAQGRQPDPAEVDAVGYLMRTTAVYGSGKFGAADRADIAERPELSAPFQAEMLSVWLTRQFTVDIAEHLAATRGGATAVRLDPAIRQGLGVGNSTGLGMAPFLVRHPVLLNNWMMAREEALARVRAQQAAEPDAVAGFRTALVEARENAALWQSTYPIQIAKLDALRRDLSRLAEHVADWPAPELGHPWDALWRWGEAALSLEGQEALLALLLEPHGALVDGLADCMTADEETAFRLDGAMSVGTLSASLAIHYDWALATDFDRPENAARFWYVSEEKLEPRLGNRFEEEGAALEQPLCIARLARDLHAALAEWPEETPLAAFLLAHPEHRFMARRAQIVRRHPYAEVQDNLIAETMLPIDLMRCKLAFFGASRFDPRSDKWVRISLFQGLPYPSDMTPGGWT
;
A
#
# COMPACT_ATOMS: atom_id res chain seq x y z
N MET A 1 -3.33 19.05 11.96
CA MET A 1 -3.91 18.96 13.32
C MET A 1 -3.03 18.05 14.16
N ASP A 2 -2.57 18.50 15.32
CA ASP A 2 -1.82 17.67 16.26
C ASP A 2 -2.80 16.75 17.01
N CYS A 3 -2.86 15.47 16.61
CA CYS A 3 -3.69 14.46 17.25
C CYS A 3 -3.28 14.20 18.73
N ALA A 4 -2.17 14.78 19.24
CA ALA A 4 -1.77 14.64 20.64
C ALA A 4 -2.77 15.29 21.62
N SER A 5 -3.38 16.42 21.25
CA SER A 5 -4.39 17.11 22.07
C SER A 5 -5.74 16.38 22.14
N LEU A 6 -5.95 15.42 21.23
CA LEU A 6 -7.13 14.55 21.16
C LEU A 6 -6.78 13.10 21.53
N ASN A 7 -5.60 12.84 22.11
CA ASN A 7 -5.20 11.48 22.46
C ASN A 7 -6.00 11.03 23.69
N PRO A 8 -6.94 10.07 23.57
CA PRO A 8 -7.72 9.60 24.71
C PRO A 8 -6.86 8.83 25.74
N MET A 9 -5.61 8.50 25.40
CA MET A 9 -4.69 7.71 26.23
C MET A 9 -3.25 8.26 26.15
N PRO A 10 -2.94 9.43 26.72
CA PRO A 10 -1.59 10.01 26.70
C PRO A 10 -0.52 9.09 27.31
N GLU A 11 -0.89 8.25 28.28
CA GLU A 11 -0.03 7.22 28.89
C GLU A 11 0.45 6.16 27.88
N ALA A 12 -0.27 5.97 26.76
CA ALA A 12 0.13 5.04 25.71
C ALA A 12 1.50 5.41 25.12
N ALA A 13 1.91 6.68 25.16
CA ALA A 13 3.20 7.12 24.62
C ALA A 13 4.40 6.33 25.18
N ALA A 14 4.33 5.86 26.44
CA ALA A 14 5.38 5.05 27.06
C ALA A 14 5.54 3.65 26.43
N PHE A 15 4.52 3.16 25.72
CA PHE A 15 4.51 1.87 25.03
C PHE A 15 4.84 2.00 23.53
N ARG A 16 5.11 3.20 23.04
CA ARG A 16 5.41 3.42 21.62
C ARG A 16 6.86 3.03 21.32
N ARG A 17 7.07 2.26 20.24
CA ARG A 17 8.40 1.81 19.82
C ARG A 17 9.16 2.97 19.15
N PRO A 18 10.46 3.16 19.41
CA PRO A 18 11.23 4.25 18.82
C PRO A 18 11.45 4.05 17.31
N PRO A 19 11.69 5.12 16.54
CA PRO A 19 11.99 5.04 15.11
C PRO A 19 13.18 4.15 14.78
N SER A 20 14.20 4.10 15.64
CA SER A 20 15.37 3.23 15.48
C SER A 20 15.04 1.74 15.46
N GLN A 21 13.90 1.35 16.03
CA GLN A 21 13.37 -0.02 15.94
C GLN A 21 12.44 -0.19 14.75
N VAL A 22 11.56 0.79 14.49
CA VAL A 22 10.44 0.69 13.53
C VAL A 22 10.88 0.93 12.09
N MET A 23 11.71 1.94 11.85
CA MET A 23 12.06 2.45 10.53
C MET A 23 13.25 1.73 9.89
N ARG A 24 13.48 0.47 10.26
CA ARG A 24 14.51 -0.39 9.68
C ARG A 24 13.92 -1.18 8.52
N LEU A 25 14.63 -1.24 7.40
CA LEU A 25 14.20 -1.93 6.17
C LEU A 25 13.74 -3.36 6.47
N ALA A 26 14.51 -4.13 7.23
CA ALA A 26 14.16 -5.51 7.57
C ALA A 26 12.80 -5.62 8.29
N ARG A 27 12.46 -4.68 9.18
CA ARG A 27 11.17 -4.66 9.89
C ARG A 27 10.05 -4.13 8.99
N MET A 28 10.29 -3.05 8.24
CA MET A 28 9.36 -2.54 7.23
C MET A 28 8.98 -3.63 6.20
N GLY A 29 9.97 -4.43 5.80
CA GLY A 29 9.84 -5.60 4.93
C GLY A 29 9.25 -6.85 5.57
N SER A 30 8.76 -6.74 6.81
CA SER A 30 7.99 -7.76 7.51
C SER A 30 6.57 -7.28 7.84
N ALA A 31 6.15 -6.12 7.32
CA ALA A 31 4.82 -5.58 7.59
C ALA A 31 3.68 -6.50 7.11
N HIS A 32 2.59 -6.50 7.88
CA HIS A 32 1.32 -7.17 7.62
C HIS A 32 0.18 -6.14 7.56
N PRO A 33 -0.91 -6.42 6.83
CA PRO A 33 -2.06 -5.53 6.82
C PRO A 33 -2.68 -5.48 8.21
N THR A 34 -3.19 -4.31 8.58
CA THR A 34 -3.79 -4.07 9.90
C THR A 34 -5.18 -3.48 9.72
N ARG A 35 -5.89 -3.19 10.80
CA ARG A 35 -7.15 -2.44 10.73
C ARG A 35 -6.98 -1.07 10.07
N LEU A 36 -5.80 -0.46 10.12
CA LEU A 36 -5.53 0.86 9.52
C LEU A 36 -5.28 0.78 8.00
N SER A 37 -5.21 -0.41 7.40
CA SER A 37 -4.96 -0.52 5.96
C SER A 37 -6.05 0.18 5.13
N PHE A 38 -5.64 0.86 4.06
CA PHE A 38 -6.47 1.78 3.28
C PHE A 38 -7.71 1.13 2.70
N LEU A 39 -7.59 -0.09 2.18
CA LEU A 39 -8.74 -0.84 1.68
C LEU A 39 -9.73 -1.19 2.80
N ARG A 40 -9.25 -1.43 4.02
CA ARG A 40 -10.13 -1.77 5.15
C ARG A 40 -10.83 -0.54 5.69
N ASN A 41 -10.14 0.62 5.67
CA ASN A 41 -10.76 1.90 5.94
C ASN A 41 -11.91 2.18 4.95
N LEU A 42 -11.66 2.01 3.65
CA LEU A 42 -12.69 2.15 2.62
C LEU A 42 -13.92 1.27 2.90
N LEU A 43 -13.71 -0.03 3.12
CA LEU A 43 -14.82 -0.98 3.32
C LEU A 43 -15.60 -0.68 4.61
N ARG A 44 -14.93 -0.29 5.69
CA ARG A 44 -15.61 0.13 6.92
C ARG A 44 -16.44 1.39 6.68
N ARG A 45 -15.89 2.37 5.96
CA ARG A 45 -16.58 3.62 5.62
C ARG A 45 -17.81 3.36 4.76
N VAL A 46 -17.66 2.64 3.65
CA VAL A 46 -18.76 2.25 2.74
C VAL A 46 -19.91 1.62 3.51
N ARG A 47 -19.61 0.70 4.45
CA ARG A 47 -20.62 0.05 5.28
C ARG A 47 -21.27 1.01 6.28
N ARG A 48 -20.46 1.79 7.00
CA ARG A 48 -20.93 2.74 8.04
C ARG A 48 -21.82 3.81 7.43
N ASP A 49 -21.45 4.33 6.27
CA ASP A 49 -22.10 5.45 5.61
C ASP A 49 -23.21 4.98 4.64
N GLY A 50 -23.49 3.67 4.59
CA GLY A 50 -24.62 3.09 3.84
C GLY A 50 -24.55 3.27 2.32
N TRP A 51 -23.36 3.18 1.72
CA TRP A 51 -23.20 3.37 0.28
C TRP A 51 -23.92 2.26 -0.51
N THR A 52 -24.46 2.62 -1.67
CA THR A 52 -25.14 1.70 -2.58
C THR A 52 -24.40 1.56 -3.91
N PHE A 53 -24.50 0.38 -4.53
CA PHE A 53 -23.77 0.06 -5.75
C PHE A 53 -24.69 -0.57 -6.80
N ASP A 54 -24.55 -0.14 -8.05
CA ASP A 54 -25.25 -0.69 -9.21
C ASP A 54 -24.38 -0.63 -10.48
N ARG A 55 -24.88 -1.16 -11.60
CA ARG A 55 -24.15 -1.24 -12.87
C ARG A 55 -25.00 -0.66 -14.02
N PRO A 56 -25.12 0.68 -14.10
CA PRO A 56 -26.08 1.33 -14.99
C PRO A 56 -25.79 1.14 -16.50
N VAL A 57 -24.57 0.71 -16.87
CA VAL A 57 -24.19 0.45 -18.27
C VAL A 57 -23.48 -0.89 -18.37
N TRP A 58 -23.98 -1.75 -19.27
CA TRP A 58 -23.32 -2.97 -19.72
C TRP A 58 -23.48 -3.10 -21.25
N GLU A 59 -22.50 -2.58 -21.98
CA GLU A 59 -22.43 -2.58 -23.44
C GLU A 59 -21.20 -3.41 -23.86
N ILE A 60 -21.17 -4.66 -23.41
CA ILE A 60 -20.12 -5.64 -23.73
C ILE A 60 -20.71 -6.67 -24.70
N ASP A 61 -20.05 -6.85 -25.83
CA ASP A 61 -20.49 -7.78 -26.87
C ASP A 61 -20.18 -9.25 -26.55
N GLU A 62 -20.58 -10.15 -27.45
CA GLU A 62 -20.36 -11.59 -27.34
C GLU A 62 -18.88 -12.01 -27.32
N THR A 63 -17.97 -11.15 -27.80
CA THR A 63 -16.53 -11.38 -27.77
C THR A 63 -15.86 -10.83 -26.50
N GLY A 64 -16.63 -10.14 -25.65
CA GLY A 64 -16.14 -9.53 -24.42
C GLY A 64 -15.50 -8.15 -24.64
N VAL A 65 -15.85 -7.47 -25.73
CA VAL A 65 -15.37 -6.13 -26.08
C VAL A 65 -16.46 -5.10 -25.83
N GLY A 66 -16.09 -3.93 -25.32
CA GLY A 66 -17.03 -2.81 -25.15
C GLY A 66 -16.82 -2.03 -23.86
N ARG A 67 -17.90 -1.54 -23.25
CA ARG A 67 -17.82 -0.72 -22.03
C ARG A 67 -18.87 -1.07 -20.97
N ALA A 68 -18.51 -0.79 -19.72
CA ALA A 68 -19.41 -0.93 -18.57
C ALA A 68 -19.19 0.22 -17.58
N VAL A 69 -20.22 0.53 -16.79
CA VAL A 69 -20.15 1.54 -15.73
C VAL A 69 -20.62 0.90 -14.43
N TYR A 70 -19.82 1.03 -13.37
CA TYR A 70 -20.16 0.62 -12.01
C TYR A 70 -20.22 1.86 -11.14
N ARG A 71 -21.36 2.08 -10.51
CA ARG A 71 -21.60 3.30 -9.74
C ARG A 71 -21.59 2.99 -8.25
N ALA A 72 -20.95 3.87 -7.50
CA ALA A 72 -20.87 3.88 -6.06
C ALA A 72 -21.51 5.18 -5.55
N ALA A 73 -22.73 5.10 -5.06
CA ALA A 73 -23.44 6.25 -4.51
C ALA A 73 -23.26 6.28 -2.98
N GLY A 74 -22.52 7.28 -2.51
CA GLY A 74 -22.42 7.63 -1.10
C GLY A 74 -23.51 8.63 -0.68
N PRO A 75 -23.48 9.11 0.57
CA PRO A 75 -24.49 10.03 1.08
C PRO A 75 -24.49 11.39 0.37
N ASP A 76 -23.30 11.91 0.04
CA ASP A 76 -23.14 13.25 -0.53
C ASP A 76 -22.71 13.25 -2.00
N ARG A 77 -22.08 12.16 -2.46
CA ARG A 77 -21.44 12.09 -3.79
C ARG A 77 -21.55 10.70 -4.40
N THR A 78 -21.51 10.69 -5.72
CA THR A 78 -21.47 9.50 -6.55
C THR A 78 -20.12 9.40 -7.24
N TYR A 79 -19.56 8.20 -7.32
CA TYR A 79 -18.36 7.90 -8.10
C TYR A 79 -18.64 6.73 -9.03
N SER A 80 -18.15 6.79 -10.27
CA SER A 80 -18.44 5.76 -11.28
C SER A 80 -17.15 5.21 -11.87
N LEU A 81 -16.90 3.91 -11.71
CA LEU A 81 -15.86 3.24 -12.48
C LEU A 81 -16.36 3.00 -13.90
N VAL A 82 -15.72 3.63 -14.87
CA VAL A 82 -15.90 3.32 -16.29
C VAL A 82 -14.87 2.27 -16.69
N ALA A 83 -15.33 1.12 -17.18
CA ALA A 83 -14.51 0.01 -17.63
C ALA A 83 -14.62 -0.13 -19.15
N PHE A 84 -13.47 -0.28 -19.82
CA PHE A 84 -13.38 -0.61 -21.23
C PHE A 84 -12.70 -1.97 -21.37
N ALA A 85 -13.37 -2.91 -22.04
CA ALA A 85 -12.86 -4.24 -22.34
C ALA A 85 -12.42 -4.29 -23.79
N HIS A 86 -11.24 -4.85 -24.05
CA HIS A 86 -10.60 -4.86 -25.36
C HIS A 86 -10.34 -6.28 -25.82
N ASP A 87 -10.32 -6.48 -27.13
CA ASP A 87 -9.71 -7.69 -27.70
C ASP A 87 -8.21 -7.50 -27.73
N LEU A 88 -7.49 -8.46 -27.14
CA LEU A 88 -6.04 -8.42 -27.04
C LEU A 88 -5.50 -9.83 -27.31
N PRO A 89 -4.69 -10.00 -28.38
CA PRO A 89 -4.01 -11.27 -28.64
C PRO A 89 -3.10 -11.70 -27.48
N ASP A 90 -2.99 -13.01 -27.27
CA ASP A 90 -2.22 -13.62 -26.17
C ASP A 90 -0.76 -13.15 -26.14
N GLU A 91 -0.13 -13.04 -27.30
CA GLU A 91 1.25 -12.62 -27.49
C GLU A 91 1.51 -11.15 -27.13
N MET A 92 0.46 -10.32 -27.06
CA MET A 92 0.57 -8.91 -26.69
C MET A 92 0.44 -8.68 -25.18
N ARG A 93 0.04 -9.70 -24.40
CA ARG A 93 -0.13 -9.57 -22.96
C ARG A 93 1.23 -9.49 -22.26
N SER A 94 1.43 -8.40 -21.51
CA SER A 94 2.62 -8.24 -20.67
C SER A 94 2.27 -7.84 -19.25
N ASP A 95 3.05 -8.37 -18.31
CA ASP A 95 3.04 -7.98 -16.90
C ASP A 95 3.76 -6.65 -16.67
N ARG A 96 4.49 -6.18 -17.68
CA ARG A 96 5.32 -5.00 -17.59
C ARG A 96 4.50 -3.76 -17.88
N VAL A 97 4.79 -2.72 -17.12
CA VAL A 97 4.24 -1.37 -17.28
C VAL A 97 4.61 -0.72 -18.63
N ILE A 98 5.53 -1.32 -19.40
CA ILE A 98 5.94 -0.87 -20.73
C ILE A 98 5.00 -1.31 -21.85
N ALA A 99 4.03 -2.19 -21.57
CA ALA A 99 3.01 -2.58 -22.53
C ALA A 99 2.30 -1.36 -23.14
N THR A 100 1.73 -1.56 -24.32
CA THR A 100 0.96 -0.55 -25.07
C THR A 100 -0.50 -0.93 -25.25
N ALA A 101 -0.91 -2.12 -24.82
CA ALA A 101 -2.27 -2.62 -24.90
C ALA A 101 -2.59 -3.56 -23.72
N TRP A 102 -3.86 -3.61 -23.33
CA TRP A 102 -4.35 -4.36 -22.16
C TRP A 102 -5.74 -4.94 -22.41
N ASP A 103 -6.07 -6.06 -21.74
CA ASP A 103 -7.40 -6.68 -21.86
C ASP A 103 -8.53 -5.76 -21.33
N ALA A 104 -8.22 -4.91 -20.37
CA ALA A 104 -9.16 -3.92 -19.86
C ALA A 104 -8.46 -2.66 -19.34
N THR A 105 -9.12 -1.53 -19.51
CA THR A 105 -8.68 -0.22 -18.97
C THR A 105 -9.82 0.46 -18.24
N PHE A 106 -9.50 1.23 -17.21
CA PHE A 106 -10.51 1.79 -16.31
C PHE A 106 -10.21 3.23 -15.96
N THR A 107 -11.25 3.98 -15.63
CA THR A 107 -11.12 5.26 -14.95
C THR A 107 -12.21 5.42 -13.89
N LEU A 108 -11.88 6.03 -12.76
CA LEU A 108 -12.86 6.41 -11.75
C LEU A 108 -13.33 7.84 -12.03
N PHE A 109 -14.58 7.99 -12.42
CA PHE A 109 -15.22 9.25 -12.73
C PHE A 109 -15.90 9.84 -11.49
N ASP A 110 -15.81 11.15 -11.32
CA ASP A 110 -16.48 11.93 -10.29
C ASP A 110 -17.91 12.27 -10.73
N GLY A 111 -18.88 11.50 -10.24
CA GLY A 111 -20.30 11.60 -10.61
C GLY A 111 -20.79 10.48 -11.54
N ASP A 112 -21.85 10.79 -12.28
CA ASP A 112 -22.46 9.94 -13.31
C ASP A 112 -21.99 10.38 -14.71
N PRO A 113 -21.28 9.53 -15.47
CA PRO A 113 -20.79 9.90 -16.79
C PRO A 113 -21.94 9.97 -17.81
N THR A 114 -21.95 11.01 -18.65
CA THR A 114 -22.87 11.09 -19.80
C THR A 114 -22.38 10.21 -20.96
N ALA A 115 -23.24 9.95 -21.96
CA ALA A 115 -22.81 9.25 -23.17
C ALA A 115 -21.61 9.93 -23.86
N ALA A 116 -21.59 11.27 -23.88
CA ALA A 116 -20.47 12.05 -24.43
C ALA A 116 -19.18 11.88 -23.60
N ASP A 117 -19.30 11.77 -22.27
CA ASP A 117 -18.15 11.43 -21.42
C ASP A 117 -17.64 10.03 -21.74
N LEU A 118 -18.53 9.04 -21.87
CA LEU A 118 -18.15 7.66 -22.19
C LEU A 118 -17.44 7.56 -23.55
N ASP A 119 -17.95 8.24 -24.59
CA ASP A 119 -17.33 8.25 -25.92
C ASP A 119 -15.94 8.90 -25.89
N ARG A 120 -15.80 10.03 -25.18
CA ARG A 120 -14.50 10.70 -24.96
C ARG A 120 -13.52 9.79 -24.23
N LEU A 121 -13.97 9.15 -23.15
CA LEU A 121 -13.13 8.29 -22.32
C LEU A 121 -12.71 7.03 -23.09
N GLN A 122 -13.59 6.45 -23.89
CA GLN A 122 -13.28 5.29 -24.72
C GLN A 122 -12.17 5.58 -25.73
N ALA A 123 -12.14 6.81 -26.28
CA ALA A 123 -11.10 7.23 -27.20
C ALA A 123 -9.74 7.53 -26.52
N ASN A 124 -9.69 7.74 -25.20
CA ASN A 124 -8.51 8.27 -24.51
C ASN A 124 -7.93 7.34 -23.44
N VAL A 125 -8.77 6.71 -22.61
CA VAL A 125 -8.35 5.85 -21.50
C VAL A 125 -7.48 4.67 -21.97
N PRO A 126 -7.77 4.00 -23.11
CA PRO A 126 -6.92 2.92 -23.62
C PRO A 126 -5.52 3.37 -24.06
N LEU A 127 -5.35 4.65 -24.45
CA LEU A 127 -4.08 5.19 -24.94
C LEU A 127 -3.04 5.46 -23.83
N GLN A 128 -3.47 5.49 -22.56
CA GLN A 128 -2.61 5.68 -21.39
C GLN A 128 -1.73 6.93 -21.50
N GLU A 129 -0.39 6.79 -21.58
CA GLU A 129 0.56 7.91 -21.68
C GLU A 129 0.30 8.82 -22.89
N ALA A 130 -0.26 8.29 -23.98
CA ALA A 130 -0.64 9.05 -25.17
C ALA A 130 -2.05 9.66 -25.08
N GLY A 131 -2.90 9.20 -24.16
CA GLY A 131 -4.25 9.70 -23.96
C GLY A 131 -4.33 10.81 -22.93
N ARG A 132 -5.47 11.53 -22.89
CA ARG A 132 -5.74 12.52 -21.86
C ARG A 132 -7.14 12.34 -21.28
N VAL A 133 -7.21 12.45 -19.96
CA VAL A 133 -8.46 12.56 -19.22
C VAL A 133 -8.63 14.01 -18.74
N SER A 134 -9.58 14.24 -17.84
CA SER A 134 -9.92 15.55 -17.30
C SER A 134 -9.93 15.52 -15.77
N PRO A 135 -10.03 16.68 -15.10
CA PRO A 135 -10.18 16.75 -13.65
C PRO A 135 -11.46 16.09 -13.10
N ARG A 136 -12.36 15.55 -13.94
CA ARG A 136 -13.48 14.71 -13.52
C ARG A 136 -13.09 13.25 -13.33
N GLU A 137 -11.93 12.83 -13.80
CA GLU A 137 -11.42 11.48 -13.61
C GLU A 137 -10.41 11.48 -12.44
N LEU A 138 -10.71 10.73 -11.38
CA LEU A 138 -9.92 10.68 -10.14
C LEU A 138 -8.76 9.69 -10.23
N SER A 139 -8.95 8.62 -11.01
CA SER A 139 -7.90 7.64 -11.27
C SER A 139 -8.03 7.03 -12.65
N LEU A 140 -6.92 6.50 -13.16
CA LEU A 140 -6.85 5.75 -14.40
C LEU A 140 -6.02 4.48 -14.17
N SER A 141 -6.54 3.34 -14.56
CA SER A 141 -5.89 2.05 -14.36
C SER A 141 -6.05 1.13 -15.57
N ARG A 142 -5.32 0.02 -15.53
CA ARG A 142 -5.25 -0.96 -16.62
C ARG A 142 -4.95 -2.34 -16.07
N ALA A 143 -5.54 -3.36 -16.68
CA ALA A 143 -5.41 -4.74 -16.23
C ALA A 143 -5.32 -5.75 -17.37
N ASN A 144 -4.60 -6.84 -17.11
CA ASN A 144 -4.52 -8.00 -18.00
C ASN A 144 -5.10 -9.24 -17.32
N ARG A 145 -5.68 -10.13 -18.13
CA ARG A 145 -6.23 -11.41 -17.69
C ARG A 145 -5.13 -12.31 -17.15
N SER A 146 -5.44 -13.06 -16.10
CA SER A 146 -4.65 -14.22 -15.68
C SER A 146 -4.96 -15.38 -16.63
N VAL A 147 -4.30 -15.39 -17.81
CA VAL A 147 -4.70 -16.18 -19.00
C VAL A 147 -5.22 -17.57 -18.66
N ARG A 148 -4.43 -18.37 -17.93
CA ARG A 148 -4.79 -19.75 -17.59
C ARG A 148 -6.02 -19.85 -16.69
N LEU A 149 -6.05 -19.09 -15.58
CA LEU A 149 -7.17 -19.16 -14.64
C LEU A 149 -8.45 -18.58 -15.25
N PHE A 150 -8.33 -17.48 -15.99
CA PHE A 150 -9.45 -16.83 -16.65
C PHE A 150 -10.13 -17.76 -17.66
N ALA A 151 -9.35 -18.46 -18.49
CA ALA A 151 -9.87 -19.45 -19.43
C ALA A 151 -10.54 -20.64 -18.71
N HIS A 152 -9.91 -21.18 -17.66
CA HIS A 152 -10.49 -22.27 -16.87
C HIS A 152 -11.83 -21.89 -16.24
N VAL A 153 -11.93 -20.69 -15.65
CA VAL A 153 -13.18 -20.22 -15.06
C VAL A 153 -14.28 -20.10 -16.11
N ILE A 154 -14.01 -19.47 -17.25
CA ILE A 154 -14.99 -19.37 -18.34
C ILE A 154 -15.43 -20.76 -18.83
N ASP A 155 -14.48 -21.66 -19.09
CA ASP A 155 -14.74 -23.00 -19.60
C ASP A 155 -15.63 -23.80 -18.65
N ARG A 156 -15.36 -23.73 -17.34
CA ARG A 156 -16.11 -24.47 -16.32
C ARG A 156 -17.52 -23.92 -16.18
N LEU A 157 -17.64 -22.60 -16.03
CA LEU A 157 -18.93 -21.94 -15.89
C LEU A 157 -19.81 -22.16 -17.12
N ALA A 158 -19.26 -22.09 -18.34
CA ALA A 158 -19.99 -22.35 -19.58
C ALA A 158 -20.54 -23.78 -19.68
N GLN A 159 -19.87 -24.75 -19.03
CA GLN A 159 -20.30 -26.15 -18.96
C GLN A 159 -21.26 -26.44 -17.79
N GLY A 160 -21.71 -25.42 -17.07
CA GLY A 160 -22.57 -25.58 -15.90
C GLY A 160 -21.85 -26.12 -14.67
N ARG A 161 -20.52 -25.95 -14.60
CA ARG A 161 -19.66 -26.45 -13.51
C ARG A 161 -18.94 -25.31 -12.82
N GLN A 162 -18.54 -25.53 -11.57
CA GLN A 162 -17.66 -24.59 -10.85
C GLN A 162 -16.18 -24.86 -11.17
N PRO A 163 -15.31 -23.84 -11.14
CA PRO A 163 -13.87 -24.04 -11.28
C PRO A 163 -13.29 -24.74 -10.04
N ASP A 164 -12.12 -25.36 -10.21
CA ASP A 164 -11.38 -25.98 -9.11
C ASP A 164 -10.93 -24.92 -8.08
N PRO A 165 -11.37 -25.00 -6.81
CA PRO A 165 -10.97 -24.07 -5.77
C PRO A 165 -9.44 -24.00 -5.57
N ALA A 166 -8.73 -25.11 -5.73
CA ALA A 166 -7.27 -25.13 -5.54
C ALA A 166 -6.55 -24.29 -6.61
N GLU A 167 -7.04 -24.30 -7.85
CA GLU A 167 -6.49 -23.44 -8.91
C GLU A 167 -6.82 -21.96 -8.68
N VAL A 168 -8.01 -21.68 -8.17
CA VAL A 168 -8.43 -20.32 -7.79
C VAL A 168 -7.55 -19.79 -6.67
N ASP A 169 -7.32 -20.57 -5.61
CA ASP A 169 -6.53 -20.16 -4.45
C ASP A 169 -5.04 -19.99 -4.78
N ALA A 170 -4.51 -20.81 -5.69
CA ALA A 170 -3.10 -20.72 -6.11
C ALA A 170 -2.77 -19.43 -6.87
N VAL A 171 -3.75 -18.84 -7.57
CA VAL A 171 -3.56 -17.61 -8.35
C VAL A 171 -4.16 -16.40 -7.63
N GLY A 172 -5.39 -16.51 -7.12
CA GLY A 172 -6.06 -15.52 -6.28
C GLY A 172 -6.63 -14.29 -7.00
N TYR A 173 -6.66 -14.26 -8.34
CA TYR A 173 -7.26 -13.19 -9.14
C TYR A 173 -7.52 -13.59 -10.60
N LEU A 174 -8.56 -13.01 -11.22
CA LEU A 174 -8.89 -13.19 -12.63
C LEU A 174 -8.21 -12.17 -13.55
N MET A 175 -8.05 -10.94 -13.08
CA MET A 175 -7.26 -9.92 -13.74
C MET A 175 -6.28 -9.29 -12.77
N ARG A 176 -5.21 -8.75 -13.34
CA ARG A 176 -4.16 -8.08 -12.60
C ARG A 176 -3.93 -6.69 -13.14
N THR A 177 -4.00 -5.72 -12.24
CA THR A 177 -3.65 -4.33 -12.52
C THR A 177 -2.14 -4.18 -12.66
N THR A 178 -1.70 -3.43 -13.67
CA THR A 178 -0.27 -3.06 -13.83
C THR A 178 0.01 -1.64 -13.35
N ALA A 179 -1.01 -0.79 -13.26
CA ALA A 179 -0.93 0.54 -12.67
C ALA A 179 -2.31 1.04 -12.26
N VAL A 180 -2.34 1.86 -11.20
CA VAL A 180 -3.47 2.70 -10.82
C VAL A 180 -2.89 4.09 -10.58
N TYR A 181 -3.15 4.99 -11.52
CA TYR A 181 -2.63 6.35 -11.53
C TYR A 181 -3.68 7.32 -11.01
N GLY A 182 -3.24 8.34 -10.29
CA GLY A 182 -4.07 9.46 -9.82
C GLY A 182 -3.20 10.70 -9.67
N SER A 183 -3.64 11.68 -8.88
CA SER A 183 -2.87 12.89 -8.53
C SER A 183 -2.34 13.65 -9.76
N GLY A 184 -3.23 14.12 -10.62
CA GLY A 184 -2.88 14.98 -11.76
C GLY A 184 -2.38 14.23 -13.01
N LYS A 185 -2.00 12.96 -12.88
CA LYS A 185 -1.42 12.21 -14.02
C LYS A 185 -2.42 12.09 -15.17
N PHE A 186 -1.95 12.31 -16.40
CA PHE A 186 -2.75 12.31 -17.63
C PHE A 186 -3.86 13.37 -17.70
N GLY A 187 -3.84 14.37 -16.81
CA GLY A 187 -4.89 15.39 -16.70
C GLY A 187 -6.01 15.02 -15.72
N ALA A 188 -5.86 13.92 -14.97
CA ALA A 188 -6.76 13.52 -13.89
C ALA A 188 -6.81 14.59 -12.77
N ALA A 189 -7.77 14.46 -11.86
CA ALA A 189 -7.85 15.29 -10.67
C ALA A 189 -6.55 15.22 -9.84
N ASP A 190 -6.12 16.36 -9.32
CA ASP A 190 -5.05 16.44 -8.33
C ASP A 190 -5.60 16.13 -6.93
N ARG A 191 -4.72 15.83 -5.98
CA ARG A 191 -5.08 15.68 -4.57
C ARG A 191 -5.71 16.96 -4.01
N ALA A 192 -5.37 18.14 -4.52
CA ALA A 192 -6.01 19.39 -4.13
C ALA A 192 -7.53 19.42 -4.42
N ASP A 193 -7.97 18.78 -5.51
CA ASP A 193 -9.37 18.80 -5.96
C ASP A 193 -10.31 17.93 -5.10
N ILE A 194 -9.74 16.96 -4.37
CA ILE A 194 -10.47 16.00 -3.54
C ILE A 194 -10.13 16.10 -2.05
N ALA A 195 -9.23 17.01 -1.67
CA ALA A 195 -8.65 17.09 -0.34
C ALA A 195 -9.67 17.25 0.79
N GLU A 196 -10.70 18.04 0.52
CA GLU A 196 -11.71 18.44 1.50
C GLU A 196 -12.88 17.46 1.59
N ARG A 197 -12.88 16.40 0.77
CA ARG A 197 -13.94 15.38 0.77
C ARG A 197 -13.68 14.37 1.89
N PRO A 198 -14.50 14.31 2.95
CA PRO A 198 -14.22 13.44 4.10
C PRO A 198 -14.09 11.95 3.74
N GLU A 199 -14.76 11.51 2.68
CA GLU A 199 -14.72 10.14 2.17
C GLU A 199 -13.47 9.81 1.34
N LEU A 200 -12.79 10.82 0.77
CA LEU A 200 -11.56 10.65 0.00
C LEU A 200 -10.31 11.25 0.68
N SER A 201 -10.47 11.87 1.86
CA SER A 201 -9.40 12.60 2.54
C SER A 201 -8.24 11.67 2.96
N ALA A 202 -8.57 10.48 3.47
CA ALA A 202 -7.62 9.45 3.85
C ALA A 202 -6.76 8.98 2.65
N PRO A 203 -5.55 8.45 2.89
CA PRO A 203 -4.67 8.07 1.79
C PRO A 203 -5.30 7.03 0.85
N PHE A 204 -5.12 7.26 -0.46
CA PHE A 204 -5.45 6.33 -1.55
C PHE A 204 -6.92 5.86 -1.64
N GLN A 205 -7.89 6.58 -1.06
CA GLN A 205 -9.29 6.09 -1.04
C GLN A 205 -9.90 6.01 -2.44
N ALA A 206 -9.62 6.97 -3.33
CA ALA A 206 -10.10 6.94 -4.72
C ALA A 206 -9.52 5.73 -5.47
N GLU A 207 -8.22 5.48 -5.32
CA GLU A 207 -7.54 4.34 -5.93
C GLU A 207 -8.05 3.01 -5.37
N MET A 208 -8.30 2.91 -4.06
CA MET A 208 -8.88 1.71 -3.45
C MET A 208 -10.31 1.46 -3.94
N LEU A 209 -11.13 2.50 -4.10
CA LEU A 209 -12.48 2.39 -4.66
C LEU A 209 -12.42 1.92 -6.13
N SER A 210 -11.51 2.49 -6.92
CA SER A 210 -11.28 2.07 -8.30
C SER A 210 -10.93 0.58 -8.39
N VAL A 211 -9.96 0.11 -7.60
CA VAL A 211 -9.54 -1.30 -7.59
C VAL A 211 -10.66 -2.22 -7.10
N TRP A 212 -11.44 -1.82 -6.10
CA TRP A 212 -12.53 -2.63 -5.58
C TRP A 212 -13.67 -2.80 -6.59
N LEU A 213 -14.03 -1.73 -7.32
CA LEU A 213 -14.99 -1.81 -8.42
C LEU A 213 -14.43 -2.61 -9.61
N THR A 214 -13.12 -2.49 -9.90
CA THR A 214 -12.47 -3.32 -10.92
C THR A 214 -12.59 -4.81 -10.57
N ARG A 215 -12.47 -5.18 -9.29
CA ARG A 215 -12.65 -6.57 -8.82
C ARG A 215 -13.97 -7.16 -9.29
N GLN A 216 -15.05 -6.40 -9.11
CA GLN A 216 -16.37 -6.82 -9.55
C GLN A 216 -16.42 -7.02 -11.07
N PHE A 217 -15.89 -6.06 -11.84
CA PHE A 217 -15.80 -6.20 -13.29
C PHE A 217 -15.10 -7.50 -13.71
N THR A 218 -14.02 -7.91 -13.02
CA THR A 218 -13.28 -9.12 -13.39
C THR A 218 -14.13 -10.40 -13.34
N VAL A 219 -15.12 -10.45 -12.44
CA VAL A 219 -16.04 -11.59 -12.32
C VAL A 219 -17.16 -11.45 -13.34
N ASP A 220 -17.76 -10.27 -13.45
CA ASP A 220 -18.88 -10.00 -14.37
C ASP A 220 -18.49 -10.31 -15.83
N ILE A 221 -17.29 -9.93 -16.27
CA ILE A 221 -16.81 -10.22 -17.63
C ILE A 221 -16.56 -11.72 -17.85
N ALA A 222 -16.09 -12.46 -16.85
CA ALA A 222 -15.90 -13.90 -16.94
C ALA A 222 -17.25 -14.63 -17.00
N GLU A 223 -18.23 -14.23 -16.19
CA GLU A 223 -19.59 -14.77 -16.23
C GLU A 223 -20.29 -14.45 -17.56
N HIS A 224 -20.12 -13.26 -18.11
CA HIS A 224 -20.68 -12.86 -19.41
C HIS A 224 -20.14 -13.72 -20.56
N LEU A 225 -18.81 -13.92 -20.60
CA LEU A 225 -18.18 -14.78 -21.60
C LEU A 225 -18.60 -16.25 -21.45
N ALA A 226 -18.73 -16.73 -20.20
CA ALA A 226 -19.24 -18.07 -19.92
C ALA A 226 -20.69 -18.24 -20.38
N ALA A 227 -21.56 -17.25 -20.11
CA ALA A 227 -22.95 -17.24 -20.54
C ALA A 227 -23.09 -17.21 -22.06
N THR A 228 -22.27 -16.40 -22.73
CA THR A 228 -22.24 -16.32 -24.20
C THR A 228 -21.85 -17.66 -24.82
N ARG A 229 -20.85 -18.34 -24.24
CA ARG A 229 -20.36 -19.64 -24.74
C ARG A 229 -21.27 -20.81 -24.39
N GLY A 230 -21.82 -20.83 -23.18
CA GLY A 230 -22.60 -21.95 -22.62
C GLY A 230 -24.11 -21.84 -22.82
N GLY A 231 -24.61 -20.66 -23.20
CA GLY A 231 -26.04 -20.36 -23.29
C GLY A 231 -26.77 -20.71 -22.00
N ALA A 232 -27.88 -21.44 -22.12
CA ALA A 232 -28.69 -21.88 -20.98
C ALA A 232 -27.98 -22.85 -20.02
N THR A 233 -26.83 -23.42 -20.41
CA THR A 233 -26.04 -24.32 -19.55
C THR A 233 -25.15 -23.56 -18.58
N ALA A 234 -24.83 -22.31 -18.90
CA ALA A 234 -23.87 -21.54 -18.13
C ALA A 234 -24.38 -21.27 -16.71
N VAL A 235 -23.48 -21.38 -15.74
CA VAL A 235 -23.74 -21.05 -14.32
C VAL A 235 -22.92 -19.85 -13.89
N ARG A 236 -23.40 -19.16 -12.85
CA ARG A 236 -22.63 -18.11 -12.17
C ARG A 236 -21.57 -18.72 -11.26
N LEU A 237 -20.55 -17.93 -10.95
CA LEU A 237 -19.50 -18.35 -10.03
C LEU A 237 -20.08 -18.48 -8.63
N ASP A 238 -19.77 -19.58 -7.96
CA ASP A 238 -20.17 -19.82 -6.58
C ASP A 238 -19.67 -18.68 -5.67
N PRO A 239 -20.51 -18.09 -4.81
CA PRO A 239 -20.11 -16.97 -3.96
C PRO A 239 -18.88 -17.23 -3.08
N ALA A 240 -18.70 -18.46 -2.58
CA ALA A 240 -17.55 -18.81 -1.74
C ALA A 240 -16.25 -18.86 -2.56
N ILE A 241 -16.30 -19.43 -3.77
CA ILE A 241 -15.15 -19.40 -4.70
C ILE A 241 -14.84 -17.96 -5.13
N ARG A 242 -15.88 -17.19 -5.45
CA ARG A 242 -15.77 -15.79 -5.84
C ARG A 242 -15.08 -14.95 -4.76
N GLN A 243 -15.37 -15.19 -3.49
CA GLN A 243 -14.75 -14.49 -2.36
C GLN A 243 -13.22 -14.68 -2.32
N GLY A 244 -12.74 -15.86 -2.73
CA GLY A 244 -11.32 -16.18 -2.85
C GLY A 244 -10.56 -15.42 -3.94
N LEU A 245 -11.27 -14.71 -4.84
CA LEU A 245 -10.66 -13.87 -5.87
C LEU A 245 -10.50 -12.43 -5.39
N GLY A 246 -9.30 -11.87 -5.53
CA GLY A 246 -9.02 -10.45 -5.43
C GLY A 246 -8.69 -9.84 -6.80
N VAL A 247 -8.03 -8.68 -6.77
CA VAL A 247 -7.41 -8.07 -7.95
C VAL A 247 -5.91 -8.18 -7.80
N GLY A 248 -5.26 -8.84 -8.75
CA GLY A 248 -3.81 -8.92 -8.74
C GLY A 248 -3.19 -7.54 -8.90
N ASN A 249 -2.00 -7.36 -8.36
CA ASN A 249 -1.13 -6.24 -8.71
C ASN A 249 0.33 -6.70 -8.82
N SER A 250 1.06 -6.15 -9.79
CA SER A 250 2.53 -6.29 -9.88
C SER A 250 3.17 -4.94 -9.59
N THR A 251 3.79 -4.84 -8.43
CA THR A 251 4.45 -3.62 -7.96
C THR A 251 5.94 -3.69 -8.25
N GLY A 252 6.43 -2.73 -9.05
CA GLY A 252 7.86 -2.50 -9.26
C GLY A 252 8.40 -1.33 -8.43
N LEU A 253 9.64 -0.92 -8.73
CA LEU A 253 10.41 0.08 -7.98
C LEU A 253 9.73 1.43 -7.78
N GLY A 254 8.72 1.80 -8.59
CA GLY A 254 8.02 3.08 -8.49
C GLY A 254 7.46 3.40 -7.10
N MET A 255 7.10 2.37 -6.32
CA MET A 255 6.54 2.56 -4.97
C MET A 255 7.59 2.82 -3.88
N ALA A 256 8.85 2.43 -4.08
CA ALA A 256 9.90 2.59 -3.07
C ALA A 256 10.28 4.09 -2.86
N PRO A 257 10.61 4.87 -3.91
CA PRO A 257 10.90 6.29 -3.78
C PRO A 257 9.75 7.13 -3.21
N PHE A 258 8.51 6.69 -3.38
CA PHE A 258 7.35 7.39 -2.82
C PHE A 258 7.49 7.56 -1.31
N LEU A 259 7.84 6.49 -0.58
CA LEU A 259 8.00 6.57 0.88
C LEU A 259 9.10 7.56 1.29
N VAL A 260 10.16 7.64 0.50
CA VAL A 260 11.29 8.55 0.76
C VAL A 260 10.93 10.01 0.43
N ARG A 261 10.19 10.25 -0.66
CA ARG A 261 9.79 11.58 -1.12
C ARG A 261 8.72 12.24 -0.25
N HIS A 262 7.95 11.44 0.49
CA HIS A 262 6.84 11.91 1.33
C HIS A 262 7.09 11.63 2.83
N PRO A 263 8.10 12.28 3.45
CA PRO A 263 8.53 11.98 4.82
C PRO A 263 7.44 12.23 5.87
N VAL A 264 6.63 13.29 5.71
CA VAL A 264 5.54 13.59 6.66
C VAL A 264 4.42 12.57 6.52
N LEU A 265 4.08 12.17 5.30
CA LEU A 265 3.08 11.14 5.05
C LEU A 265 3.52 9.77 5.62
N LEU A 266 4.76 9.36 5.35
CA LEU A 266 5.35 8.15 5.92
C LEU A 266 5.33 8.21 7.46
N ASN A 267 5.71 9.35 8.03
CA ASN A 267 5.64 9.54 9.47
C ASN A 267 4.21 9.34 9.99
N ASN A 268 3.22 9.92 9.34
CA ASN A 268 1.83 9.86 9.82
C ASN A 268 1.27 8.45 9.76
N TRP A 269 1.64 7.66 8.74
CA TRP A 269 1.27 6.25 8.64
C TRP A 269 1.89 5.43 9.77
N MET A 270 3.20 5.60 9.99
CA MET A 270 3.93 4.88 11.03
C MET A 270 3.47 5.32 12.41
N MET A 271 3.31 6.61 12.65
CA MET A 271 2.82 7.16 13.91
C MET A 271 1.43 6.62 14.25
N ALA A 272 0.48 6.61 13.30
CA ALA A 272 -0.85 6.06 13.53
C ALA A 272 -0.80 4.56 13.90
N ARG A 273 0.05 3.79 13.21
CA ARG A 273 0.24 2.37 13.49
C ARG A 273 0.88 2.11 14.85
N GLU A 274 1.96 2.82 15.17
CA GLU A 274 2.67 2.66 16.42
C GLU A 274 1.86 3.17 17.61
N GLU A 275 1.06 4.24 17.42
CA GLU A 275 0.08 4.70 18.40
C GLU A 275 -1.02 3.66 18.64
N ALA A 276 -1.53 3.00 17.58
CA ALA A 276 -2.51 1.93 17.72
C ALA A 276 -1.97 0.77 18.58
N LEU A 277 -0.74 0.31 18.29
CA LEU A 277 -0.09 -0.72 19.10
C LEU A 277 0.10 -0.25 20.55
N ALA A 278 0.58 0.98 20.74
CA ALA A 278 0.84 1.54 22.05
C ALA A 278 -0.43 1.62 22.92
N ARG A 279 -1.56 2.04 22.34
CA ARG A 279 -2.87 2.06 23.01
C ARG A 279 -3.33 0.67 23.42
N VAL A 280 -3.17 -0.32 22.54
CA VAL A 280 -3.52 -1.71 22.86
C VAL A 280 -2.67 -2.26 24.01
N ARG A 281 -1.36 -2.00 23.99
CA ARG A 281 -0.42 -2.41 25.04
C ARG A 281 -0.71 -1.75 26.39
N ALA A 282 -1.15 -0.49 26.38
CA ALA A 282 -1.44 0.28 27.59
C ALA A 282 -2.68 -0.20 28.36
N GLN A 283 -3.54 -1.01 27.76
CA GLN A 283 -4.75 -1.53 28.43
C GLN A 283 -4.37 -2.35 29.67
N GLN A 284 -5.10 -2.10 30.76
CA GLN A 284 -4.85 -2.76 32.05
C GLN A 284 -5.48 -4.16 32.15
N ALA A 285 -6.42 -4.47 31.27
CA ALA A 285 -7.11 -5.74 31.21
C ALA A 285 -7.26 -6.20 29.75
N ALA A 286 -7.45 -7.51 29.57
CA ALA A 286 -7.82 -8.11 28.29
C ALA A 286 -9.27 -8.61 28.41
N GLU A 287 -10.20 -7.81 27.88
CA GLU A 287 -11.63 -8.14 27.93
C GLU A 287 -11.91 -9.48 27.20
N PRO A 288 -12.84 -10.32 27.68
CA PRO A 288 -13.12 -11.63 27.11
C PRO A 288 -13.41 -11.61 25.60
N ASP A 289 -14.18 -10.63 25.14
CA ASP A 289 -14.50 -10.46 23.71
C ASP A 289 -13.26 -10.12 22.88
N ALA A 290 -12.34 -9.32 23.42
CA ALA A 290 -11.10 -8.97 22.76
C ALA A 290 -10.14 -10.17 22.68
N VAL A 291 -10.07 -10.98 23.74
CA VAL A 291 -9.33 -12.25 23.74
C VAL A 291 -9.89 -13.23 22.70
N ALA A 292 -11.21 -13.37 22.64
CA ALA A 292 -11.87 -14.21 21.64
C ALA A 292 -11.58 -13.73 20.23
N GLY A 293 -11.72 -12.43 19.96
CA GLY A 293 -11.41 -11.82 18.66
C GLY A 293 -9.95 -11.99 18.25
N PHE A 294 -9.00 -11.86 19.19
CA PHE A 294 -7.59 -12.15 18.94
C PHE A 294 -7.36 -13.61 18.54
N ARG A 295 -8.00 -14.57 19.23
CA ARG A 295 -7.88 -16.00 18.91
C ARG A 295 -8.45 -16.33 17.54
N THR A 296 -9.59 -15.74 17.16
CA THR A 296 -10.15 -15.86 15.80
C THR A 296 -9.18 -15.32 14.76
N ALA A 297 -8.65 -14.11 14.96
CA ALA A 297 -7.68 -13.51 14.05
C ALA A 297 -6.40 -14.36 13.91
N LEU A 298 -5.95 -15.01 15.00
CA LEU A 298 -4.80 -15.91 14.96
C LEU A 298 -5.07 -17.17 14.14
N VAL A 299 -6.28 -17.74 14.21
CA VAL A 299 -6.68 -18.87 13.34
C VAL A 299 -6.66 -18.44 11.88
N GLU A 300 -7.29 -17.32 11.55
CA GLU A 300 -7.32 -16.77 10.18
C GLU A 300 -5.90 -16.47 9.65
N ALA A 301 -5.01 -15.93 10.49
CA ALA A 301 -3.62 -15.67 10.12
C ALA A 301 -2.84 -16.96 9.81
N ARG A 302 -3.08 -18.04 10.57
CA ARG A 302 -2.46 -19.36 10.31
C ARG A 302 -2.97 -19.97 9.01
N GLU A 303 -4.27 -19.87 8.75
CA GLU A 303 -4.87 -20.32 7.48
C GLU A 303 -4.30 -19.54 6.30
N ASN A 304 -4.22 -18.21 6.41
CA ASN A 304 -3.62 -17.37 5.39
C ASN A 304 -2.14 -17.74 5.13
N ALA A 305 -1.35 -17.98 6.19
CA ALA A 305 0.06 -18.36 6.07
C ALA A 305 0.26 -19.77 5.46
N ALA A 306 -0.70 -20.67 5.63
CA ALA A 306 -0.70 -21.99 4.99
C ALA A 306 -0.95 -21.89 3.48
N LEU A 307 -1.87 -21.02 3.07
CA LEU A 307 -2.21 -20.77 1.65
C LEU A 307 -1.17 -19.92 0.92
N TRP A 308 -0.36 -19.15 1.66
CA TRP A 308 0.63 -18.27 1.06
C TRP A 308 1.85 -19.05 0.57
N GLN A 309 2.02 -19.10 -0.76
CA GLN A 309 3.14 -19.75 -1.43
C GLN A 309 4.01 -18.75 -2.19
N SER A 310 5.29 -19.07 -2.36
CA SER A 310 6.22 -18.33 -3.22
C SER A 310 7.31 -19.25 -3.74
N THR A 311 7.90 -18.90 -4.88
CA THR A 311 9.05 -19.60 -5.46
C THR A 311 10.38 -18.88 -5.21
N TYR A 312 10.36 -17.71 -4.56
CA TYR A 312 11.55 -16.89 -4.36
C TYR A 312 12.24 -17.20 -3.04
N PRO A 313 13.57 -17.50 -3.02
CA PRO A 313 14.26 -18.01 -1.84
C PRO A 313 14.09 -17.18 -0.57
N ILE A 314 14.19 -15.85 -0.67
CA ILE A 314 14.03 -14.94 0.48
C ILE A 314 12.62 -15.04 1.08
N GLN A 315 11.59 -15.13 0.22
CA GLN A 315 10.21 -15.23 0.69
C GLN A 315 9.91 -16.60 1.28
N ILE A 316 10.45 -17.69 0.71
CA ILE A 316 10.30 -19.04 1.26
C ILE A 316 10.80 -19.08 2.71
N ALA A 317 12.01 -18.55 2.96
CA ALA A 317 12.56 -18.49 4.31
C ALA A 317 11.71 -17.64 5.27
N LYS A 318 11.20 -16.48 4.83
CA LYS A 318 10.29 -15.64 5.62
C LYS A 318 8.98 -16.36 5.95
N LEU A 319 8.39 -17.09 5.00
CA LEU A 319 7.15 -17.85 5.22
C LEU A 319 7.33 -19.00 6.20
N ASP A 320 8.46 -19.71 6.12
CA ASP A 320 8.76 -20.77 7.08
C ASP A 320 8.96 -20.22 8.50
N ALA A 321 9.60 -19.04 8.63
CA ALA A 321 9.69 -18.34 9.90
C ALA A 321 8.30 -17.91 10.42
N LEU A 322 7.46 -17.30 9.58
CA LEU A 322 6.10 -16.89 9.94
C LEU A 322 5.26 -18.06 10.45
N ARG A 323 5.28 -19.21 9.74
CA ARG A 323 4.51 -20.39 10.13
C ARG A 323 4.97 -20.95 11.47
N ARG A 324 6.28 -21.00 11.72
CA ARG A 324 6.82 -21.39 13.04
C ARG A 324 6.43 -20.42 14.13
N ASP A 325 6.52 -19.12 13.85
CA ASP A 325 6.19 -18.07 14.81
C ASP A 325 4.70 -18.08 15.19
N LEU A 326 3.80 -18.24 14.21
CA LEU A 326 2.36 -18.34 14.46
C LEU A 326 1.99 -19.61 15.24
N SER A 327 2.67 -20.73 15.00
CA SER A 327 2.48 -21.95 15.80
C SER A 327 2.93 -21.74 17.25
N ARG A 328 4.10 -21.13 17.46
CA ARG A 328 4.61 -20.80 18.81
C ARG A 328 3.70 -19.82 19.53
N LEU A 329 3.16 -18.82 18.81
CA LEU A 329 2.18 -17.88 19.35
C LEU A 329 0.90 -18.61 19.76
N ALA A 330 0.37 -19.50 18.93
CA ALA A 330 -0.83 -20.29 19.24
C ALA A 330 -0.64 -21.19 20.47
N GLU A 331 0.53 -21.82 20.63
CA GLU A 331 0.88 -22.59 21.82
C GLU A 331 0.95 -21.69 23.07
N HIS A 332 1.59 -20.53 22.96
CA HIS A 332 1.74 -19.61 24.09
C HIS A 332 0.41 -19.04 24.59
N VAL A 333 -0.53 -18.75 23.69
CA VAL A 333 -1.80 -18.09 24.03
C VAL A 333 -2.93 -19.07 24.36
N ALA A 334 -2.68 -20.38 24.36
CA ALA A 334 -3.67 -21.41 24.67
C ALA A 334 -4.32 -21.18 26.04
N ASP A 335 -3.50 -20.87 27.05
CA ASP A 335 -3.93 -20.64 28.44
C ASP A 335 -3.88 -19.14 28.83
N TRP A 336 -3.67 -18.24 27.86
CA TRP A 336 -3.65 -16.78 28.07
C TRP A 336 -5.07 -16.17 27.95
N PRO A 337 -5.43 -15.12 28.73
CA PRO A 337 -4.61 -14.34 29.65
C PRO A 337 -4.58 -14.89 31.09
N ALA A 338 -3.44 -14.73 31.78
CA ALA A 338 -3.36 -14.99 33.21
C ALA A 338 -4.06 -13.86 34.00
N PRO A 339 -4.91 -14.17 35.02
CA PRO A 339 -5.73 -13.16 35.72
C PRO A 339 -4.96 -12.04 36.44
N GLU A 340 -3.67 -12.25 36.75
CA GLU A 340 -2.86 -11.35 37.59
C GLU A 340 -2.02 -10.34 36.76
N LEU A 341 -2.16 -10.32 35.43
CA LEU A 341 -1.38 -9.43 34.58
C LEU A 341 -2.01 -8.03 34.52
N GLY A 342 -1.32 -7.02 35.06
CA GLY A 342 -1.78 -5.62 35.02
C GLY A 342 -1.72 -4.95 33.64
N HIS A 343 -1.03 -5.55 32.66
CA HIS A 343 -1.01 -5.13 31.24
C HIS A 343 -0.87 -6.37 30.33
N PRO A 344 -1.94 -7.16 30.15
CA PRO A 344 -1.85 -8.49 29.53
C PRO A 344 -1.41 -8.45 28.07
N TRP A 345 -1.80 -7.40 27.32
CA TRP A 345 -1.39 -7.21 25.93
C TRP A 345 0.08 -6.76 25.80
N ASP A 346 0.58 -5.94 26.71
CA ASP A 346 2.01 -5.58 26.75
C ASP A 346 2.88 -6.79 27.12
N ALA A 347 2.43 -7.61 28.08
CA ALA A 347 3.12 -8.85 28.43
C ALA A 347 3.22 -9.80 27.22
N LEU A 348 2.14 -9.95 26.45
CA LEU A 348 2.14 -10.74 25.22
C LEU A 348 3.07 -10.14 24.14
N TRP A 349 3.04 -8.81 23.97
CA TRP A 349 3.95 -8.12 23.04
C TRP A 349 5.43 -8.34 23.40
N ARG A 350 5.81 -8.15 24.67
CA ARG A 350 7.20 -8.34 25.14
C ARG A 350 7.66 -9.79 24.99
N TRP A 351 6.77 -10.75 25.26
CA TRP A 351 7.05 -12.16 24.95
C TRP A 351 7.31 -12.34 23.45
N GLY A 352 6.47 -11.75 22.60
CA GLY A 352 6.61 -11.80 21.15
C GLY A 352 7.93 -11.19 20.66
N GLU A 353 8.38 -10.08 21.23
CA GLU A 353 9.67 -9.45 20.91
C GLU A 353 10.87 -10.37 21.20
N ALA A 354 10.80 -11.14 22.29
CA ALA A 354 11.86 -12.07 22.67
C ALA A 354 11.77 -13.42 21.93
N ALA A 355 10.57 -13.88 21.63
CA ALA A 355 10.32 -15.22 21.12
C ALA A 355 10.25 -15.30 19.59
N LEU A 356 9.71 -14.29 18.91
CA LEU A 356 9.35 -14.37 17.49
C LEU A 356 10.39 -13.66 16.60
N SER A 357 10.50 -14.09 15.35
CA SER A 357 11.26 -13.36 14.33
C SER A 357 10.60 -12.01 14.02
N LEU A 358 11.27 -11.13 13.26
CA LEU A 358 10.67 -9.86 12.80
C LEU A 358 9.34 -10.08 12.07
N GLU A 359 9.25 -11.16 11.29
CA GLU A 359 8.05 -11.55 10.58
C GLU A 359 6.90 -11.87 11.57
N GLY A 360 7.17 -12.71 12.57
CA GLY A 360 6.21 -13.05 13.61
C GLY A 360 5.84 -11.88 14.51
N GLN A 361 6.78 -10.98 14.82
CA GLN A 361 6.52 -9.76 15.61
C GLN A 361 5.56 -8.82 14.89
N GLU A 362 5.77 -8.56 13.60
CA GLU A 362 4.90 -7.67 12.84
C GLU A 362 3.54 -8.33 12.51
N ALA A 363 3.47 -9.66 12.43
CA ALA A 363 2.20 -10.41 12.40
C ALA A 363 1.46 -10.31 13.75
N LEU A 364 2.16 -10.49 14.88
CA LEU A 364 1.58 -10.31 16.22
C LEU A 364 1.02 -8.90 16.38
N LEU A 365 1.73 -7.87 15.92
CA LEU A 365 1.22 -6.50 15.93
C LEU A 365 -0.13 -6.40 15.22
N ALA A 366 -0.25 -6.94 14.01
CA ALA A 366 -1.52 -6.93 13.27
C ALA A 366 -2.62 -7.63 14.07
N LEU A 367 -2.34 -8.81 14.61
CA LEU A 367 -3.28 -9.60 15.44
C LEU A 367 -3.74 -8.84 16.68
N LEU A 368 -2.83 -8.14 17.37
CA LEU A 368 -3.15 -7.34 18.55
C LEU A 368 -4.14 -6.21 18.21
N LEU A 369 -4.10 -5.65 17.00
CA LEU A 369 -5.02 -4.58 16.62
C LEU A 369 -6.41 -5.10 16.25
N GLU A 370 -6.54 -6.34 15.75
CA GLU A 370 -7.79 -6.87 15.19
C GLU A 370 -9.03 -6.73 16.09
N PRO A 371 -9.00 -7.11 17.39
CA PRO A 371 -10.18 -6.99 18.24
C PRO A 371 -10.45 -5.56 18.74
N HIS A 372 -9.53 -4.61 18.55
CA HIS A 372 -9.55 -3.30 19.21
C HIS A 372 -10.05 -2.16 18.30
N GLY A 373 -11.01 -2.44 17.41
CA GLY A 373 -11.51 -1.46 16.44
C GLY A 373 -11.99 -0.14 17.04
N ALA A 374 -12.73 -0.18 18.15
CA ALA A 374 -13.20 1.01 18.85
C ALA A 374 -12.06 1.91 19.36
N LEU A 375 -10.89 1.32 19.65
CA LEU A 375 -9.72 2.03 20.18
C LEU A 375 -8.83 2.62 19.07
N VAL A 376 -8.74 1.94 17.92
CA VAL A 376 -7.71 2.24 16.91
C VAL A 376 -8.25 2.71 15.56
N ASP A 377 -9.49 2.39 15.18
CA ASP A 377 -9.95 2.67 13.81
C ASP A 377 -9.96 4.17 13.46
N GLY A 378 -10.21 5.04 14.44
CA GLY A 378 -10.18 6.49 14.26
C GLY A 378 -8.78 7.07 13.97
N LEU A 379 -7.70 6.33 14.24
CA LEU A 379 -6.34 6.75 13.90
C LEU A 379 -6.09 6.83 12.39
N ALA A 380 -6.95 6.18 11.59
CA ALA A 380 -6.85 6.24 10.14
C ALA A 380 -7.03 7.67 9.60
N ASP A 381 -7.76 8.53 10.30
CA ASP A 381 -7.96 9.93 9.94
C ASP A 381 -6.69 10.79 10.19
N CYS A 382 -5.76 10.32 11.04
CA CYS A 382 -4.47 10.98 11.27
C CYS A 382 -3.38 10.55 10.25
N MET A 383 -3.69 9.69 9.26
CA MET A 383 -2.71 9.18 8.28
C MET A 383 -2.49 10.09 7.05
N THR A 384 -3.20 11.20 6.96
CA THR A 384 -3.01 12.21 5.89
C THR A 384 -1.89 13.18 6.26
N ALA A 385 -1.24 13.79 5.28
CA ALA A 385 -0.25 14.84 5.50
C ALA A 385 -0.60 16.12 4.73
N ASP A 386 -0.37 17.26 5.37
CA ASP A 386 -0.25 18.56 4.71
C ASP A 386 1.24 18.77 4.42
N GLU A 387 1.67 18.44 3.21
CA GLU A 387 3.09 18.51 2.86
C GLU A 387 3.54 19.95 2.56
N GLU A 388 2.63 20.85 2.21
CA GLU A 388 2.94 22.26 1.96
C GLU A 388 3.40 22.96 3.25
N THR A 389 2.71 22.71 4.36
CA THR A 389 3.09 23.28 5.66
C THR A 389 4.48 22.85 6.13
N ALA A 390 4.90 21.62 5.80
CA ALA A 390 6.22 21.09 6.13
C ALA A 390 7.31 21.42 5.09
N PHE A 391 6.93 21.98 3.93
CA PHE A 391 7.88 22.24 2.85
C PHE A 391 8.77 23.46 3.10
N ARG A 392 8.29 24.45 3.88
CA ARG A 392 9.01 25.69 4.13
C ARG A 392 10.19 25.45 5.09
N LEU A 393 11.37 25.89 4.67
CA LEU A 393 12.58 25.91 5.52
C LEU A 393 12.51 27.06 6.52
N ASP A 394 12.82 26.78 7.78
CA ASP A 394 13.13 27.81 8.77
C ASP A 394 14.59 28.23 8.62
N GLY A 395 14.82 29.31 7.88
CA GLY A 395 16.16 29.85 7.64
C GLY A 395 16.77 30.59 8.84
N ALA A 396 15.98 30.87 9.89
CA ALA A 396 16.46 31.55 11.09
C ALA A 396 17.10 30.57 12.10
N MET A 397 16.83 29.28 11.98
CA MET A 397 17.53 28.22 12.72
C MET A 397 19.04 28.37 12.55
N SER A 398 19.81 28.24 13.64
CA SER A 398 21.28 28.30 13.57
C SER A 398 21.88 27.02 12.98
N VAL A 399 23.06 27.14 12.36
CA VAL A 399 23.87 26.00 11.88
C VAL A 399 24.13 25.00 13.01
N GLY A 400 24.47 25.47 14.20
CA GLY A 400 24.70 24.62 15.38
C GLY A 400 23.46 23.81 15.77
N THR A 401 22.28 24.43 15.73
CA THR A 401 21.01 23.73 16.01
C THR A 401 20.73 22.63 14.98
N LEU A 402 20.96 22.90 13.69
CA LEU A 402 20.76 21.89 12.64
C LEU A 402 21.79 20.76 12.76
N SER A 403 23.05 21.08 13.06
CA SER A 403 24.11 20.10 13.27
C SER A 403 23.80 19.16 14.44
N ALA A 404 23.37 19.70 15.58
CA ALA A 404 22.91 18.90 16.72
C ALA A 404 21.69 18.01 16.36
N SER A 405 20.75 18.53 15.56
CA SER A 405 19.61 17.77 15.07
C SER A 405 20.03 16.58 14.20
N LEU A 406 21.05 16.75 13.34
CA LEU A 406 21.62 15.66 12.53
C LEU A 406 22.27 14.61 13.43
N ALA A 407 23.06 15.02 14.42
CA ALA A 407 23.70 14.09 15.34
C ALA A 407 22.70 13.25 16.15
N ILE A 408 21.53 13.80 16.49
CA ILE A 408 20.49 13.09 17.25
C ILE A 408 19.66 12.15 16.37
N HIS A 409 19.23 12.61 15.18
CA HIS A 409 18.21 11.90 14.38
C HIS A 409 18.78 11.10 13.20
N TYR A 410 20.04 11.36 12.82
CA TYR A 410 20.72 10.72 11.71
C TYR A 410 22.03 10.04 12.16
N ASP A 411 22.17 9.69 13.44
CA ASP A 411 23.31 8.95 13.97
C ASP A 411 23.63 7.69 13.15
N TRP A 412 22.60 6.94 12.76
CA TRP A 412 22.68 5.77 11.88
C TRP A 412 23.28 6.07 10.50
N ALA A 413 23.03 7.27 9.96
CA ALA A 413 23.57 7.71 8.69
C ALA A 413 25.00 8.23 8.84
N LEU A 414 25.28 9.01 9.90
CA LEU A 414 26.61 9.55 10.21
C LEU A 414 27.61 8.46 10.56
N ALA A 415 27.14 7.34 11.13
CA ALA A 415 27.97 6.16 11.41
C ALA A 415 28.28 5.31 10.16
N THR A 416 27.67 5.60 9.01
CA THR A 416 27.90 4.85 7.77
C THR A 416 29.11 5.38 7.02
N ASP A 417 30.08 4.51 6.76
CA ASP A 417 31.25 4.80 5.95
C ASP A 417 30.93 4.64 4.45
N PHE A 418 30.67 5.75 3.73
CA PHE A 418 30.40 5.69 2.28
C PHE A 418 31.67 5.69 1.41
N ASP A 419 32.87 5.68 2.00
CA ASP A 419 34.11 5.47 1.23
C ASP A 419 34.28 3.98 0.88
N ARG A 420 33.59 3.11 1.63
CA ARG A 420 33.45 1.68 1.33
C ARG A 420 32.49 1.45 0.15
N PRO A 421 32.91 0.76 -0.93
CA PRO A 421 32.08 0.50 -2.10
C PRO A 421 30.72 -0.12 -1.79
N GLU A 422 30.65 -1.09 -0.88
CA GLU A 422 29.41 -1.77 -0.49
C GLU A 422 28.34 -0.83 0.08
N ASN A 423 28.74 0.31 0.67
CA ASN A 423 27.83 1.31 1.21
C ASN A 423 27.42 2.37 0.16
N ALA A 424 28.05 2.37 -1.01
CA ALA A 424 27.74 3.26 -2.13
C ALA A 424 27.42 2.50 -3.43
N ALA A 425 27.14 1.18 -3.33
CA ALA A 425 27.04 0.27 -4.47
C ALA A 425 25.88 0.58 -5.42
N ARG A 426 24.84 1.27 -4.97
CA ARG A 426 23.66 1.56 -5.80
C ARG A 426 23.48 3.06 -6.05
N PHE A 427 22.69 3.38 -7.07
CA PHE A 427 22.17 4.73 -7.31
C PHE A 427 20.76 4.65 -7.87
N TRP A 428 19.89 5.53 -7.38
CA TRP A 428 18.52 5.65 -7.87
C TRP A 428 18.46 6.63 -9.03
N TYR A 429 17.77 6.30 -10.11
CA TYR A 429 17.57 7.23 -11.23
C TYR A 429 16.15 7.08 -11.80
N VAL A 430 15.75 7.97 -12.71
CA VAL A 430 14.46 7.87 -13.43
C VAL A 430 14.77 7.55 -14.88
N SER A 431 14.14 6.52 -15.44
CA SER A 431 14.32 6.18 -16.87
C SER A 431 13.63 7.22 -17.75
N GLU A 432 14.29 7.67 -18.82
CA GLU A 432 13.72 8.60 -19.79
C GLU A 432 12.48 8.04 -20.49
N GLU A 433 12.52 6.76 -20.90
CA GLU A 433 11.46 6.14 -21.72
C GLU A 433 10.08 6.12 -21.03
N LYS A 434 10.05 5.83 -19.73
CA LYS A 434 8.79 5.58 -18.98
C LYS A 434 8.61 6.44 -17.74
N LEU A 435 9.57 7.32 -17.45
CA LEU A 435 9.59 8.18 -16.26
C LEU A 435 9.43 7.40 -14.95
N GLU A 436 9.97 6.18 -14.90
CA GLU A 436 9.90 5.31 -13.73
C GLU A 436 11.22 5.24 -12.96
N PRO A 437 11.16 5.11 -11.63
CA PRO A 437 12.35 4.86 -10.83
C PRO A 437 13.05 3.55 -11.17
N ARG A 438 14.37 3.62 -11.23
CA ARG A 438 15.30 2.51 -11.44
C ARG A 438 16.38 2.53 -10.37
N LEU A 439 17.02 1.38 -10.19
CA LEU A 439 18.14 1.19 -9.25
C LEU A 439 19.27 0.48 -10.00
N GLY A 440 20.34 1.24 -10.27
CA GLY A 440 21.55 0.78 -10.95
C GLY A 440 22.68 0.45 -9.97
N ASN A 441 23.65 -0.32 -10.44
CA ASN A 441 24.91 -0.58 -9.75
C ASN A 441 25.96 0.49 -10.11
N ARG A 442 26.44 1.24 -9.13
CA ARG A 442 27.38 2.37 -9.32
C ARG A 442 28.71 1.96 -9.96
N PHE A 443 29.16 0.73 -9.73
CA PHE A 443 30.48 0.26 -10.18
C PHE A 443 30.41 -0.61 -11.44
N GLU A 444 29.21 -0.92 -11.93
CA GLU A 444 29.02 -1.77 -13.11
C GLU A 444 28.22 -1.06 -14.22
N GLU A 445 27.36 -0.11 -13.87
CA GLU A 445 26.46 0.56 -14.79
C GLU A 445 26.81 2.06 -14.91
N GLU A 446 26.69 2.59 -16.12
CA GLU A 446 26.72 4.03 -16.36
C GLU A 446 25.46 4.72 -15.80
N GLY A 447 25.51 6.04 -15.61
CA GLY A 447 24.34 6.84 -15.21
C GLY A 447 24.30 7.26 -13.75
N ALA A 448 25.32 6.97 -12.95
CA ALA A 448 25.43 7.48 -11.57
C ALA A 448 25.36 9.02 -11.48
N ALA A 449 25.70 9.74 -12.56
CA ALA A 449 25.54 11.19 -12.65
C ALA A 449 24.07 11.66 -12.70
N LEU A 450 23.12 10.77 -13.00
CA LEU A 450 21.67 11.02 -13.04
C LEU A 450 20.97 10.67 -11.71
N GLU A 451 21.76 10.45 -10.66
CA GLU A 451 21.27 10.01 -9.37
C GLU A 451 20.25 10.98 -8.78
N GLN A 452 19.11 10.44 -8.36
CA GLN A 452 18.06 11.13 -7.64
C GLN A 452 18.43 11.24 -6.15
N PRO A 453 17.95 12.29 -5.44
CA PRO A 453 18.27 12.51 -4.03
C PRO A 453 17.47 11.57 -3.09
N LEU A 454 17.64 10.26 -3.25
CA LEU A 454 17.01 9.22 -2.43
C LEU A 454 18.01 8.55 -1.47
N CYS A 455 19.31 8.86 -1.59
CA CYS A 455 20.38 8.42 -0.71
C CYS A 455 20.46 9.28 0.57
N ILE A 456 19.36 9.32 1.35
CA ILE A 456 19.21 10.22 2.51
C ILE A 456 20.38 10.11 3.49
N ALA A 457 20.86 8.89 3.74
CA ALA A 457 21.97 8.66 4.66
C ALA A 457 23.25 9.39 4.22
N ARG A 458 23.60 9.30 2.94
CA ARG A 458 24.77 10.01 2.38
C ARG A 458 24.56 11.51 2.37
N LEU A 459 23.37 11.97 1.97
CA LEU A 459 23.04 13.40 1.97
C LEU A 459 23.10 14.01 3.37
N ALA A 460 22.70 13.28 4.41
CA ALA A 460 22.78 13.70 5.81
C ALA A 460 24.25 13.85 6.26
N ARG A 461 25.10 12.88 5.92
CA ARG A 461 26.55 12.94 6.18
C ARG A 461 27.19 14.14 5.47
N ASP A 462 26.91 14.31 4.18
CA ASP A 462 27.52 15.37 3.38
C ASP A 462 27.10 16.76 3.90
N LEU A 463 25.83 16.93 4.26
CA LEU A 463 25.35 18.15 4.94
C LEU A 463 26.05 18.36 6.29
N HIS A 464 26.20 17.31 7.11
CA HIS A 464 26.84 17.43 8.42
C HIS A 464 28.31 17.86 8.31
N ALA A 465 29.05 17.29 7.35
CA ALA A 465 30.42 17.70 7.05
C ALA A 465 30.50 19.17 6.61
N ALA A 466 29.64 19.60 5.68
CA ALA A 466 29.61 20.99 5.22
C ALA A 466 29.26 21.99 6.35
N LEU A 467 28.33 21.64 7.24
CA LEU A 467 27.98 22.49 8.39
C LEU A 467 29.14 22.66 9.38
N ALA A 468 30.04 21.67 9.50
CA ALA A 468 31.17 21.73 10.43
C ALA A 468 32.21 22.81 10.07
N GLU A 469 32.19 23.30 8.83
CA GLU A 469 33.07 24.38 8.36
C GLU A 469 32.51 25.79 8.65
N TRP A 470 31.31 25.89 9.21
CA TRP A 470 30.60 27.15 9.46
C TRP A 470 30.43 27.45 10.96
N PRO A 471 30.49 28.73 11.39
CA PRO A 471 30.24 29.09 12.78
C PRO A 471 28.81 28.71 13.22
N GLU A 472 28.68 28.11 14.41
CA GLU A 472 27.41 27.56 14.91
C GLU A 472 26.26 28.58 14.96
N GLU A 473 26.56 29.85 15.28
CA GLU A 473 25.57 30.93 15.39
C GLU A 473 25.08 31.46 14.02
N THR A 474 25.66 30.99 12.93
CA THR A 474 25.27 31.43 11.58
C THR A 474 23.83 31.00 11.29
N PRO A 475 22.96 31.90 10.80
CA PRO A 475 21.63 31.51 10.34
C PRO A 475 21.72 30.53 9.17
N LEU A 476 20.90 29.47 9.20
CA LEU A 476 20.85 28.45 8.15
C LEU A 476 20.58 29.06 6.76
N ALA A 477 19.84 30.17 6.69
CA ALA A 477 19.63 30.89 5.43
C ALA A 477 20.95 31.33 4.78
N ALA A 478 21.92 31.82 5.56
CA ALA A 478 23.22 32.25 5.04
C ALA A 478 24.03 31.05 4.51
N PHE A 479 24.05 29.95 5.27
CA PHE A 479 24.67 28.69 4.82
C PHE A 479 24.05 28.18 3.50
N LEU A 480 22.72 28.12 3.40
CA LEU A 480 22.02 27.60 2.22
C LEU A 480 22.07 28.54 1.00
N LEU A 481 22.42 29.81 1.18
CA LEU A 481 22.74 30.71 0.07
C LEU A 481 24.12 30.38 -0.53
N ALA A 482 25.07 29.98 0.30
CA ALA A 482 26.40 29.53 -0.13
C ALA A 482 26.40 28.08 -0.65
N HIS A 483 25.59 27.21 -0.04
CA HIS A 483 25.51 25.77 -0.31
C HIS A 483 24.08 25.32 -0.67
N PRO A 484 23.53 25.76 -1.82
CA PRO A 484 22.16 25.45 -2.21
C PRO A 484 21.88 23.95 -2.43
N GLU A 485 22.91 23.15 -2.72
CA GLU A 485 22.85 21.69 -2.87
C GLU A 485 22.31 20.98 -1.64
N HIS A 486 22.50 21.55 -0.44
CA HIS A 486 22.06 20.97 0.82
C HIS A 486 20.61 21.29 1.20
N ARG A 487 19.90 22.13 0.42
CA ARG A 487 18.53 22.57 0.75
C ARG A 487 17.55 21.42 0.93
N PHE A 488 17.67 20.37 0.12
CA PHE A 488 16.79 19.19 0.23
C PHE A 488 16.99 18.50 1.58
N MET A 489 18.23 18.21 1.95
CA MET A 489 18.54 17.51 3.19
C MET A 489 18.29 18.37 4.43
N ALA A 490 18.62 19.67 4.39
CA ALA A 490 18.35 20.60 5.48
C ALA A 490 16.86 20.64 5.83
N ARG A 491 15.97 20.59 4.82
CA ARG A 491 14.52 20.54 5.03
C ARG A 491 14.13 19.26 5.77
N ARG A 492 14.67 18.11 5.35
CA ARG A 492 14.40 16.82 6.01
C ARG A 492 14.87 16.81 7.46
N ALA A 493 16.06 17.35 7.73
CA ALA A 493 16.60 17.47 9.07
C ALA A 493 15.76 18.38 9.98
N GLN A 494 15.03 19.38 9.42
CA GLN A 494 14.02 20.13 10.16
C GLN A 494 12.72 19.36 10.37
N ILE A 495 12.25 18.61 9.36
CA ILE A 495 11.03 17.80 9.43
C ILE A 495 11.13 16.73 10.53
N VAL A 496 12.24 15.98 10.60
CA VAL A 496 12.37 14.84 11.52
C VAL A 496 12.22 15.23 13.00
N ARG A 497 12.55 16.48 13.36
CA ARG A 497 12.39 17.03 14.72
C ARG A 497 10.93 17.02 15.20
N ARG A 498 9.97 17.10 14.28
CA ARG A 498 8.52 17.07 14.55
C ARG A 498 7.87 15.76 14.09
N HIS A 499 8.55 15.03 13.21
CA HIS A 499 8.06 13.82 12.56
C HIS A 499 9.07 12.68 12.76
N PRO A 500 9.08 12.02 13.93
CA PRO A 500 10.14 11.08 14.31
C PRO A 500 10.25 9.85 13.40
N TYR A 501 9.18 9.45 12.71
CA TYR A 501 9.17 8.34 11.76
C TYR A 501 9.30 8.80 10.30
N ALA A 502 9.81 10.01 10.05
CA ALA A 502 9.94 10.59 8.71
C ALA A 502 10.99 9.93 7.82
N GLU A 503 11.91 9.15 8.41
CA GLU A 503 13.07 8.61 7.72
C GLU A 503 13.10 7.10 7.78
N VAL A 504 13.44 6.47 6.65
CA VAL A 504 13.89 5.08 6.62
C VAL A 504 15.33 5.08 7.14
N GLN A 505 15.54 4.50 8.32
CA GLN A 505 16.82 4.54 9.04
C GLN A 505 17.77 3.43 8.61
N ASP A 506 17.97 3.28 7.30
CA ASP A 506 18.87 2.33 6.67
C ASP A 506 19.46 2.94 5.39
N ASN A 507 20.62 2.41 4.96
CA ASN A 507 21.29 2.89 3.76
C ASN A 507 20.61 2.41 2.48
N LEU A 508 19.83 3.29 1.83
CA LEU A 508 19.06 2.98 0.62
C LEU A 508 19.90 2.81 -0.66
N ILE A 509 21.21 2.92 -0.57
CA ILE A 509 22.15 2.68 -1.67
C ILE A 509 23.21 1.62 -1.36
N ALA A 510 23.07 0.90 -0.24
CA ALA A 510 23.94 -0.22 0.08
C ALA A 510 23.75 -1.40 -0.90
N GLU A 511 24.76 -2.22 -1.03
CA GLU A 511 24.73 -3.44 -1.85
C GLU A 511 23.63 -4.42 -1.41
N THR A 512 23.43 -4.52 -0.09
CA THR A 512 22.47 -5.42 0.57
C THR A 512 21.05 -4.90 0.62
N MET A 513 20.80 -3.69 0.11
CA MET A 513 19.49 -3.05 0.12
C MET A 513 18.48 -3.82 -0.74
N LEU A 514 17.32 -4.14 -0.17
CA LEU A 514 16.22 -4.80 -0.86
C LEU A 514 15.04 -3.83 -1.05
N PRO A 515 14.81 -3.30 -2.26
CA PRO A 515 13.65 -2.43 -2.54
C PRO A 515 12.31 -3.05 -2.19
N ILE A 516 12.20 -4.39 -2.26
CA ILE A 516 11.00 -5.15 -1.88
C ILE A 516 10.58 -4.92 -0.43
N ASP A 517 11.49 -4.56 0.48
CA ASP A 517 11.12 -4.29 1.86
C ASP A 517 10.35 -2.96 2.01
N LEU A 518 10.73 -1.92 1.26
CA LEU A 518 9.97 -0.67 1.16
C LEU A 518 8.60 -0.89 0.51
N MET A 519 8.57 -1.66 -0.58
CA MET A 519 7.33 -1.96 -1.29
C MET A 519 6.38 -2.74 -0.40
N ARG A 520 6.85 -3.78 0.30
CA ARG A 520 6.03 -4.56 1.22
C ARG A 520 5.42 -3.69 2.32
N CYS A 521 6.20 -2.79 2.91
CA CYS A 521 5.69 -1.84 3.90
C CYS A 521 4.48 -1.05 3.37
N LYS A 522 4.63 -0.40 2.20
CA LYS A 522 3.55 0.37 1.58
C LYS A 522 2.35 -0.50 1.21
N LEU A 523 2.59 -1.69 0.65
CA LEU A 523 1.55 -2.61 0.21
C LEU A 523 0.77 -3.23 1.40
N ALA A 524 1.41 -3.40 2.55
CA ALA A 524 0.72 -3.77 3.80
C ALA A 524 -0.24 -2.66 4.26
N PHE A 525 0.16 -1.39 4.16
CA PHE A 525 -0.76 -0.26 4.36
C PHE A 525 -1.88 -0.22 3.32
N PHE A 526 -1.66 -0.65 2.08
CA PHE A 526 -2.74 -0.78 1.12
C PHE A 526 -3.72 -1.87 1.55
N GLY A 527 -3.21 -2.94 2.17
CA GLY A 527 -3.98 -4.04 2.74
C GLY A 527 -3.67 -5.41 2.14
N ALA A 528 -2.58 -5.53 1.38
CA ALA A 528 -2.14 -6.82 0.85
C ALA A 528 -1.69 -7.76 1.98
N SER A 529 -2.14 -9.01 1.93
CA SER A 529 -1.88 -10.04 2.96
C SER A 529 -0.93 -11.15 2.51
N ARG A 530 -0.63 -11.25 1.20
CA ARG A 530 0.29 -12.22 0.60
C ARG A 530 1.19 -11.51 -0.40
N PHE A 531 2.50 -11.68 -0.22
CA PHE A 531 3.55 -11.09 -1.04
C PHE A 531 4.36 -12.19 -1.73
N ASP A 532 4.46 -12.10 -3.05
CA ASP A 532 5.16 -13.07 -3.87
C ASP A 532 6.20 -12.35 -4.73
N PRO A 533 7.40 -12.08 -4.16
CA PRO A 533 8.48 -11.44 -4.90
C PRO A 533 8.93 -12.34 -6.04
N ARG A 534 9.23 -11.73 -7.17
CA ARG A 534 9.74 -12.43 -8.36
C ARG A 534 11.17 -12.01 -8.70
N SER A 535 11.63 -10.92 -8.10
CA SER A 535 13.04 -10.60 -7.88
C SER A 535 13.16 -9.73 -6.62
N ASP A 536 14.37 -9.27 -6.33
CA ASP A 536 14.68 -8.23 -5.35
C ASP A 536 14.08 -6.83 -5.66
N LYS A 537 13.56 -6.62 -6.87
CA LYS A 537 13.10 -5.31 -7.40
C LYS A 537 11.60 -5.23 -7.66
N TRP A 538 10.85 -6.33 -7.56
CA TRP A 538 9.39 -6.31 -7.75
C TRP A 538 8.66 -7.47 -7.07
N VAL A 539 7.40 -7.22 -6.73
CA VAL A 539 6.55 -8.12 -5.94
C VAL A 539 5.13 -8.21 -6.49
N ARG A 540 4.57 -9.42 -6.50
CA ARG A 540 3.16 -9.66 -6.80
C ARG A 540 2.34 -9.73 -5.52
N ILE A 541 1.14 -9.17 -5.57
CA ILE A 541 0.16 -9.23 -4.49
C ILE A 541 -1.26 -9.42 -5.07
N SER A 542 -2.23 -9.70 -4.20
CA SER A 542 -3.65 -9.58 -4.49
C SER A 542 -4.30 -8.63 -3.49
N LEU A 543 -5.11 -7.69 -3.98
CA LEU A 543 -5.90 -6.76 -3.16
C LEU A 543 -7.34 -7.24 -3.08
N PHE A 544 -8.00 -6.96 -1.96
CA PHE A 544 -9.40 -7.34 -1.68
C PHE A 544 -9.73 -8.84 -1.67
N GLN A 545 -8.73 -9.72 -1.77
CA GLN A 545 -8.93 -11.16 -1.63
C GLN A 545 -9.55 -11.51 -0.27
N GLY A 546 -10.59 -12.34 -0.26
CA GLY A 546 -11.31 -12.72 0.96
C GLY A 546 -12.32 -11.69 1.47
N LEU A 547 -12.36 -10.49 0.89
CA LEU A 547 -13.24 -9.40 1.34
C LEU A 547 -14.57 -9.37 0.56
N PRO A 548 -15.59 -8.65 1.05
CA PRO A 548 -16.86 -8.49 0.33
C PRO A 548 -16.70 -7.82 -1.04
N TYR A 549 -17.57 -8.17 -1.99
CA TYR A 549 -17.72 -7.49 -3.27
C TYR A 549 -18.64 -6.27 -3.16
N PRO A 550 -18.57 -5.31 -4.11
CA PRO A 550 -19.57 -4.25 -4.24
C PRO A 550 -21.00 -4.80 -4.27
N SER A 551 -21.23 -5.91 -4.99
CA SER A 551 -22.55 -6.58 -5.05
C SER A 551 -23.07 -7.07 -3.71
N ASP A 552 -22.18 -7.32 -2.74
CA ASP A 552 -22.56 -7.86 -1.43
C ASP A 552 -23.03 -6.74 -0.48
N MET A 553 -22.73 -5.48 -0.81
CA MET A 553 -23.13 -4.31 -0.03
C MET A 553 -24.55 -3.83 -0.38
N THR A 554 -25.17 -4.33 -1.45
CA THR A 554 -26.52 -3.92 -1.88
C THR A 554 -27.38 -5.15 -2.22
N PRO A 555 -27.95 -5.83 -1.19
CA PRO A 555 -28.78 -7.01 -1.41
C PRO A 555 -30.03 -6.67 -2.24
N GLY A 556 -30.14 -7.27 -3.43
CA GLY A 556 -31.31 -7.15 -4.31
C GLY A 556 -31.28 -6.05 -5.38
N GLY A 557 -30.18 -5.29 -5.49
CA GLY A 557 -30.05 -4.14 -6.42
C GLY A 557 -28.93 -4.22 -7.45
N TRP A 558 -28.25 -5.37 -7.59
CA TRP A 558 -27.17 -5.54 -8.56
C TRP A 558 -27.72 -5.80 -9.97
N THR A 559 -28.13 -4.72 -10.63
CA THR A 559 -28.52 -4.70 -12.06
C THR A 559 -27.65 -3.77 -12.85
#